data_AF-A0AAF0DTE9-F1
#
_entry.id   AF-A0AAF0DTE9-F1
#
_cell.length_a   1.000
_cell.length_b   1.000
_cell.length_c   1.000
_cell.angle_alpha   90.00
_cell.angle_beta   90.00
_cell.angle_gamma   90.00
#
_symmetry.space_group_name_H-M   'P 1'
#
loop_
_entity.id
_entity.type
_entity.pdbx_description
1 polymer ?
#
loop_
_entity_poly.entity_id
_entity_poly.type
_entity_poly.pdbx_seq_one_letter_code
_entity_poly.pdbx_strand_id
1 'polypeptide(L)'
;MAGSALNSPLFHRDVLRRIVGDTLHAPQFPQALLDDALHADRDPETPLPTLTDRERFAIEEANKVLAMYRSTTEPKEPDEDKLYALQLQYTQAGCTILLRDLPGAQRILEMLARELRPRPQSTLSSSTEGMQLNAKVLGTLHWLSASQGQTRNADRYARWRDEVQSLLQK
;
A
#
# COMPACT_ATOMS: atom_id res chain seq x y z
N MET A 1 -31.09 -10.26 -24.46
CA MET A 1 -29.64 -10.17 -24.75
C MET A 1 -28.92 -10.05 -23.42
N ALA A 2 -28.55 -11.19 -22.82
CA ALA A 2 -27.78 -11.19 -21.57
C ALA A 2 -26.33 -10.83 -21.94
N GLY A 3 -25.87 -9.65 -21.52
CA GLY A 3 -24.46 -9.30 -21.61
C GLY A 3 -23.65 -10.38 -20.90
N SER A 4 -22.69 -11.00 -21.61
CA SER A 4 -21.89 -12.08 -21.06
C SER A 4 -21.24 -11.62 -19.75
N ALA A 5 -21.53 -12.32 -18.64
CA ALA A 5 -20.98 -12.03 -17.32
C ALA A 5 -19.44 -11.97 -17.30
N LEU A 6 -18.81 -12.58 -18.31
CA LEU A 6 -17.36 -12.55 -18.55
C LEU A 6 -16.82 -11.14 -18.83
N ASN A 7 -17.64 -10.21 -19.33
CA ASN A 7 -17.26 -8.81 -19.60
C ASN A 7 -17.66 -7.85 -18.48
N SER A 8 -18.15 -8.36 -17.35
CA SER A 8 -18.50 -7.52 -16.19
C SER A 8 -17.23 -6.99 -15.50
N PRO A 9 -17.18 -5.70 -15.11
CA PRO A 9 -16.09 -5.14 -14.29
C PRO A 9 -15.86 -5.93 -12.99
N LEU A 10 -16.95 -6.44 -12.39
CA LEU A 10 -16.89 -7.25 -11.16
C LEU A 10 -16.19 -8.60 -11.40
N PHE A 11 -16.47 -9.27 -12.52
CA PHE A 11 -15.81 -10.53 -12.88
C PHE A 11 -14.31 -10.32 -13.12
N HIS A 12 -13.94 -9.22 -13.79
CA HIS A 12 -12.54 -8.85 -13.99
C HIS A 12 -11.83 -8.57 -12.67
N ARG A 13 -12.49 -7.87 -11.75
CA ARG A 13 -11.95 -7.57 -10.41
C ARG A 13 -11.72 -8.83 -9.58
N ASP A 14 -12.66 -9.78 -9.59
CA ASP A 14 -12.51 -11.05 -8.86
C ASP A 14 -11.37 -11.91 -9.42
N VAL A 15 -11.22 -11.95 -10.75
CA VAL A 15 -10.10 -12.61 -11.40
C VAL A 15 -8.78 -11.93 -11.02
N LEU A 16 -8.71 -10.61 -11.09
CA LEU A 16 -7.51 -9.86 -10.69
C LEU A 16 -7.19 -10.06 -9.20
N ARG A 17 -8.19 -10.10 -8.31
CA ARG A 17 -8.00 -10.38 -6.89
C ARG A 17 -7.32 -11.73 -6.67
N ARG A 18 -7.75 -12.77 -7.40
CA ARG A 18 -7.13 -14.10 -7.35
C ARG A 18 -5.70 -14.07 -7.87
N ILE A 19 -5.46 -13.43 -9.03
CA ILE A 19 -4.12 -13.31 -9.61
C ILE A 19 -3.18 -12.54 -8.67
N VAL A 20 -3.65 -11.47 -8.02
CA VAL A 20 -2.88 -10.76 -6.98
C VAL A 20 -2.51 -11.73 -5.86
N GLY A 21 -3.48 -12.48 -5.35
CA GLY A 21 -3.26 -13.51 -4.33
C GLY A 21 -2.19 -14.51 -4.76
N ASP A 22 -2.36 -15.13 -5.92
CA ASP A 22 -1.44 -16.14 -6.45
C ASP A 22 -0.03 -15.57 -6.67
N THR A 23 0.06 -14.33 -7.15
CA THR A 23 1.35 -13.66 -7.41
C THR A 23 2.09 -13.36 -6.11
N LEU A 24 1.39 -12.83 -5.09
CA LEU A 24 2.00 -12.48 -3.81
C LEU A 24 2.36 -13.70 -2.97
N HIS A 25 1.63 -14.82 -3.12
CA HIS A 25 1.92 -16.08 -2.42
C HIS A 25 2.81 -17.02 -3.24
N ALA A 26 3.28 -16.59 -4.41
CA ALA A 26 4.17 -17.40 -5.22
C ALA A 26 5.49 -17.65 -4.47
N PRO A 27 6.08 -18.86 -4.52
CA PRO A 27 7.29 -19.20 -3.76
C PRO A 27 8.50 -18.29 -4.04
N GLN A 28 8.54 -17.67 -5.23
CA GLN A 28 9.58 -16.75 -5.65
C GLN A 28 9.35 -15.29 -5.25
N PHE A 29 8.18 -14.96 -4.68
CA PHE A 29 7.89 -13.59 -4.26
C PHE A 29 8.65 -13.28 -2.97
N PRO A 30 9.49 -12.23 -2.93
CA PRO A 30 10.37 -11.96 -1.79
C PRO A 30 9.60 -11.24 -0.66
N GLN A 31 8.69 -11.94 0.01
CA GLN A 31 7.82 -11.36 1.04
C GLN A 31 8.63 -10.69 2.16
N ALA A 32 9.72 -11.31 2.63
CA ALA A 32 10.56 -10.74 3.67
C ALA A 32 11.16 -9.38 3.25
N LEU A 33 11.60 -9.24 1.99
CA LEU A 33 12.16 -7.98 1.50
C LEU A 33 11.09 -6.90 1.34
N LEU A 34 9.86 -7.29 1.01
CA LEU A 34 8.71 -6.40 0.96
C LEU A 34 8.38 -5.87 2.36
N ASP A 35 8.28 -6.76 3.35
CA ASP A 35 8.00 -6.39 4.73
C ASP A 35 9.08 -5.46 5.30
N ASP A 36 10.35 -5.75 5.00
CA ASP A 36 11.49 -4.91 5.35
C ASP A 36 11.44 -3.52 4.67
N ALA A 37 11.01 -3.45 3.41
CA ALA A 37 10.88 -2.19 2.68
C ALA A 37 9.71 -1.34 3.16
N LEU A 38 8.63 -1.97 3.62
CA LEU A 38 7.45 -1.30 4.16
C LEU A 38 7.58 -0.96 5.65
N HIS A 39 8.65 -1.40 6.31
CA HIS A 39 8.79 -1.21 7.75
C HIS A 39 8.67 0.27 8.15
N ALA A 40 7.66 0.57 8.97
CA ALA A 40 7.27 1.93 9.34
C ALA A 40 8.34 2.67 10.16
N ASP A 41 9.22 1.93 10.83
CA ASP A 41 10.26 2.44 11.74
C ASP A 41 11.67 2.16 11.21
N ARG A 42 11.79 2.02 9.89
CA ARG A 42 13.07 1.78 9.23
C ARG A 42 13.99 2.97 9.45
N ASP A 43 15.24 2.70 9.82
CA ASP A 43 16.26 3.73 9.89
C ASP A 43 16.48 4.32 8.47
N PRO A 44 16.36 5.66 8.30
CA PRO A 44 16.61 6.36 7.04
C PRO A 44 17.93 5.99 6.37
N GLU A 45 18.96 5.68 7.15
CA GLU A 45 20.30 5.32 6.66
C GLU A 45 20.41 3.85 6.23
N THR A 46 19.41 3.01 6.53
CA THR A 46 19.44 1.60 6.13
C THR A 46 19.28 1.47 4.61
N PRO A 47 20.25 0.86 3.89
CA PRO A 47 20.15 0.70 2.44
C PRO A 47 19.00 -0.24 2.09
N LEU A 48 18.24 0.07 1.04
CA LEU A 48 17.21 -0.82 0.52
C LEU A 48 17.81 -2.15 0.05
N PRO A 49 17.14 -3.30 0.27
CA PRO A 49 17.67 -4.61 -0.06
C PRO A 49 17.91 -4.76 -1.57
N THR A 50 18.98 -5.46 -1.93
CA THR A 50 19.28 -5.78 -3.33
C THR A 50 18.45 -6.97 -3.77
N LEU A 51 17.75 -6.82 -4.89
CA LEU A 51 16.98 -7.89 -5.50
C LEU A 51 17.86 -8.69 -6.47
N THR A 52 17.75 -10.01 -6.43
CA THR A 52 18.15 -10.87 -7.54
C THR A 52 17.26 -10.64 -8.78
N ASP A 53 17.70 -11.06 -9.96
CA ASP A 53 16.90 -10.91 -11.19
C ASP A 53 15.54 -11.60 -11.09
N ARG A 54 15.50 -12.76 -10.41
CA ARG A 54 14.27 -13.52 -10.21
C ARG A 54 13.29 -12.79 -9.29
N GLU A 55 13.78 -12.23 -8.19
CA GLU A 55 12.97 -11.44 -7.26
C GLU A 55 12.49 -10.16 -7.90
N ARG A 56 13.35 -9.48 -8.67
CA ARG A 56 12.98 -8.29 -9.44
C ARG A 56 11.83 -8.59 -10.40
N PHE A 57 11.95 -9.67 -11.18
CA PHE A 57 10.90 -10.10 -12.09
C PHE A 57 9.59 -10.38 -11.35
N ALA A 58 9.64 -11.10 -10.22
CA ALA A 58 8.45 -11.38 -9.40
C ALA A 58 7.79 -10.10 -8.87
N ILE A 59 8.58 -9.13 -8.41
CA ILE A 59 8.10 -7.82 -7.93
C ILE A 59 7.51 -6.99 -9.08
N GLU A 60 8.12 -7.00 -10.27
CA GLU A 60 7.59 -6.32 -11.45
C GLU A 60 6.22 -6.87 -11.85
N GLU A 61 6.07 -8.20 -11.91
CA GLU A 61 4.79 -8.84 -12.21
C GLU A 61 3.74 -8.53 -11.14
N ALA A 62 4.10 -8.64 -9.85
CA ALA A 62 3.21 -8.27 -8.76
C ALA A 62 2.76 -6.80 -8.86
N ASN A 63 3.69 -5.88 -9.13
CA ASN A 63 3.38 -4.46 -9.25
C ASN A 63 2.42 -4.17 -10.42
N LYS A 64 2.58 -4.86 -11.56
CA LYS A 64 1.66 -4.76 -12.70
C LYS A 64 0.25 -5.23 -12.33
N VAL A 65 0.13 -6.42 -11.72
CA VAL A 65 -1.19 -6.97 -11.34
C VAL A 65 -1.86 -6.10 -10.28
N LEU A 66 -1.12 -5.61 -9.28
CA LEU A 66 -1.63 -4.67 -8.28
C LEU A 66 -2.12 -3.35 -8.91
N ALA A 67 -1.38 -2.81 -9.88
CA ALA A 67 -1.80 -1.62 -10.62
C ALA A 67 -3.08 -1.86 -11.44
N MET A 68 -3.20 -3.03 -12.07
CA MET A 68 -4.42 -3.43 -12.80
C MET A 68 -5.60 -3.56 -11.83
N TYR A 69 -5.43 -4.26 -10.70
CA TYR A 69 -6.48 -4.40 -9.69
C TYR A 69 -6.99 -3.03 -9.20
N ARG A 70 -6.08 -2.10 -8.92
CA ARG A 70 -6.43 -0.73 -8.52
C ARG A 70 -7.28 0.00 -9.56
N SER A 71 -7.02 -0.23 -10.86
CA SER A 71 -7.81 0.37 -11.95
C SER A 71 -9.25 -0.14 -12.04
N THR A 72 -9.54 -1.27 -11.38
CA THR A 72 -10.86 -1.90 -11.34
C THR A 72 -11.63 -1.63 -10.05
N THR A 73 -11.03 -0.93 -9.08
CA THR A 73 -11.66 -0.65 -7.79
C THR A 73 -12.69 0.47 -7.93
N GLU A 74 -13.92 0.23 -7.46
CA GLU A 74 -15.01 1.21 -7.58
C GLU A 74 -15.14 2.12 -6.34
N PRO A 75 -15.64 3.36 -6.48
CA PRO A 75 -15.78 4.29 -5.35
C PRO A 75 -16.81 3.88 -4.28
N LYS A 76 -17.70 2.93 -4.60
CA LYS A 76 -18.85 2.53 -3.75
C LYS A 76 -18.75 1.08 -3.28
N GLU A 77 -17.56 0.69 -2.86
CA GLU A 77 -17.35 -0.63 -2.28
C GLU A 77 -17.73 -0.68 -0.79
N PRO A 78 -18.14 -1.84 -0.28
CA PRO A 78 -18.24 -2.08 1.17
C PRO A 78 -16.91 -1.73 1.85
N ASP A 79 -16.98 -1.29 3.11
CA ASP A 79 -15.79 -0.85 3.85
C ASP A 79 -14.71 -1.94 3.95
N GLU A 80 -15.08 -3.21 4.10
CA GLU A 80 -14.13 -4.33 4.15
C GLU A 80 -13.36 -4.49 2.83
N ASP A 81 -14.07 -4.45 1.70
CA ASP A 81 -13.47 -4.53 0.37
C ASP A 81 -12.59 -3.31 0.08
N LYS A 82 -13.01 -2.13 0.53
CA LYS A 82 -12.23 -0.90 0.40
C LYS A 82 -10.95 -0.97 1.24
N LEU A 83 -11.01 -1.46 2.47
CA LEU A 83 -9.83 -1.61 3.33
C LEU A 83 -8.85 -2.61 2.73
N TYR A 84 -9.33 -3.74 2.22
CA TYR A 84 -8.52 -4.72 1.51
C TYR A 84 -7.83 -4.09 0.28
N ALA A 85 -8.56 -3.30 -0.52
CA ALA A 85 -7.97 -2.59 -1.66
C ALA A 85 -6.88 -1.59 -1.23
N LEU A 86 -7.07 -0.88 -0.10
CA LEU A 86 -6.06 0.03 0.45
C LEU A 86 -4.82 -0.72 0.96
N GLN A 87 -4.99 -1.91 1.55
CA GLN A 87 -3.86 -2.77 1.93
C GLN A 87 -3.06 -3.22 0.69
N LEU A 88 -3.74 -3.61 -0.40
CA LEU A 88 -3.07 -3.96 -1.65
C LEU A 88 -2.34 -2.77 -2.29
N GLN A 89 -2.89 -1.57 -2.20
CA GLN A 89 -2.19 -0.35 -2.62
C GLN A 89 -0.95 -0.07 -1.77
N TYR A 90 -0.98 -0.38 -0.48
CA TYR A 90 0.19 -0.26 0.38
C TYR A 90 1.27 -1.28 -0.02
N THR A 91 0.88 -2.53 -0.31
CA THR A 91 1.76 -3.54 -0.91
C THR A 91 2.35 -3.05 -2.24
N GLN A 92 1.55 -2.42 -3.09
CA GLN A 92 2.02 -1.84 -4.35
C GLN A 92 3.11 -0.78 -4.11
N ALA A 93 2.95 0.08 -3.10
CA ALA A 93 3.97 1.06 -2.74
C ALA A 93 5.28 0.37 -2.33
N GLY A 94 5.21 -0.72 -1.57
CA GLY A 94 6.38 -1.53 -1.18
C GLY A 94 7.10 -2.12 -2.40
N CYS A 95 6.37 -2.73 -3.33
CA CYS A 95 6.94 -3.19 -4.61
C CYS A 95 7.61 -2.05 -5.38
N THR A 96 6.98 -0.88 -5.41
CA THR A 96 7.50 0.31 -6.10
C THR A 96 8.80 0.83 -5.45
N ILE A 97 8.90 0.78 -4.11
CA ILE A 97 10.14 1.08 -3.36
C ILE A 97 11.25 0.10 -3.73
N LEU A 98 10.96 -1.21 -3.74
CA LEU A 98 11.92 -2.26 -4.07
C LEU A 98 12.45 -2.13 -5.51
N LEU A 99 11.60 -1.68 -6.45
CA LEU A 99 11.98 -1.32 -7.82
C LEU A 99 12.69 0.04 -7.96
N ARG A 100 12.94 0.72 -6.84
CA ARG A 100 13.67 2.00 -6.75
C ARG A 100 12.94 3.20 -7.35
N ASP A 101 11.64 3.09 -7.63
CA ASP A 101 10.81 4.23 -8.00
C ASP A 101 10.27 4.93 -6.74
N LEU A 102 11.17 5.62 -6.03
CA LEU A 102 10.84 6.34 -4.79
C LEU A 102 9.77 7.44 -5.00
N PRO A 103 9.81 8.24 -6.09
CA PRO A 103 8.76 9.22 -6.36
C PRO A 103 7.40 8.58 -6.61
N GLY A 104 7.36 7.46 -7.35
CA GLY A 104 6.12 6.71 -7.59
C GLY A 104 5.53 6.16 -6.30
N ALA A 105 6.36 5.55 -5.45
CA ALA A 105 5.95 5.04 -4.15
C ALA A 105 5.41 6.15 -3.24
N GLN A 106 6.10 7.30 -3.17
CA GLN A 106 5.65 8.44 -2.38
C GLN A 106 4.25 8.91 -2.79
N ARG A 107 3.97 9.01 -4.10
CA ARG A 107 2.63 9.41 -4.58
C ARG A 107 1.54 8.43 -4.14
N ILE A 108 1.80 7.12 -4.23
CA ILE A 108 0.85 6.08 -3.81
C ILE A 108 0.58 6.21 -2.29
N LEU A 109 1.65 6.35 -1.50
CA LEU A 109 1.54 6.50 -0.05
C LEU A 109 0.83 7.79 0.37
N GLU A 110 1.07 8.91 -0.31
CA GLU A 110 0.38 10.17 -0.03
C GLU A 110 -1.11 10.11 -0.36
N MET A 111 -1.48 9.39 -1.44
CA MET A 111 -2.89 9.11 -1.73
C MET A 111 -3.52 8.25 -0.64
N LEU A 112 -2.84 7.18 -0.22
CA LEU A 112 -3.29 6.32 0.87
C LEU A 112 -3.50 7.09 2.18
N ALA A 113 -2.55 7.92 2.58
CA ALA A 113 -2.66 8.73 3.80
C ALA A 113 -3.88 9.67 3.76
N ARG A 114 -4.22 10.23 2.59
CA ARG A 114 -5.41 11.09 2.43
C ARG A 114 -6.73 10.32 2.54
N GLU A 115 -6.79 9.12 1.99
CA GLU A 115 -7.95 8.23 2.07
C GLU A 115 -8.14 7.69 3.49
N LEU A 116 -7.05 7.33 4.16
CA LEU A 116 -7.04 6.76 5.51
C LEU A 116 -7.10 7.82 6.62
N ARG A 117 -7.09 9.11 6.27
CA ARG A 117 -7.19 10.19 7.25
C ARG A 117 -8.48 10.04 8.06
N PRO A 118 -8.40 9.93 9.40
CA PRO A 118 -9.58 9.77 10.24
C PRO A 118 -10.57 10.91 10.00
N ARG A 119 -11.80 10.58 9.65
CA ARG A 119 -12.91 11.54 9.47
C ARG A 119 -14.10 11.06 10.30
N PRO A 120 -14.81 11.95 11.01
CA PRO A 120 -15.95 11.58 11.85
C PRO A 120 -17.06 10.81 11.12
N GLN A 121 -17.18 11.00 9.80
CA GLN A 121 -18.22 10.40 8.96
C GLN A 121 -17.78 9.10 8.27
N SER A 122 -16.51 8.70 8.40
CA SER A 122 -16.01 7.49 7.75
C SER A 122 -15.71 6.42 8.81
N THR A 123 -16.54 5.38 8.79
CA THR A 123 -16.41 4.13 9.54
C THR A 123 -15.08 3.45 9.27
N LEU A 124 -14.67 3.33 8.00
CA LEU A 124 -13.39 2.74 7.61
C LEU A 124 -12.17 3.48 8.18
N SER A 125 -12.09 4.80 8.00
CA SER A 125 -10.93 5.57 8.49
C SER A 125 -10.87 5.69 10.02
N SER A 126 -11.99 5.40 10.68
CA SER A 126 -12.13 5.41 12.14
C SER A 126 -12.09 4.00 12.74
N SER A 127 -11.97 2.95 11.93
CA SER A 127 -11.79 1.59 12.43
C SER A 127 -10.35 1.38 12.90
N THR A 128 -10.15 0.46 13.85
CA THR A 128 -8.82 0.11 14.36
C THR A 128 -7.89 -0.32 13.24
N GLU A 129 -8.37 -1.13 12.30
CA GLU A 129 -7.57 -1.64 11.19
C GLU A 129 -7.20 -0.52 10.19
N GLY A 130 -8.12 0.40 9.90
CA GLY A 130 -7.86 1.56 9.05
C GLY A 130 -6.84 2.51 9.68
N MET A 131 -6.96 2.77 10.99
CA MET A 131 -5.99 3.58 11.73
C MET A 131 -4.62 2.91 11.83
N GLN A 132 -4.55 1.59 12.02
CA GLN A 132 -3.29 0.84 12.01
C GLN A 132 -2.61 0.91 10.64
N LEU A 133 -3.37 0.75 9.55
CA LEU A 133 -2.85 0.90 8.18
C LEU A 133 -2.34 2.33 7.96
N ASN A 134 -3.09 3.34 8.42
CA ASN A 134 -2.66 4.74 8.32
C ASN A 134 -1.34 4.99 9.04
N ALA A 135 -1.20 4.48 10.26
CA ALA A 135 0.04 4.62 11.03
C ALA A 135 1.25 3.98 10.31
N LYS A 136 1.05 2.80 9.68
CA LYS A 136 2.08 2.16 8.85
C LYS A 136 2.46 3.00 7.64
N VAL A 137 1.48 3.48 6.88
CA VAL A 137 1.68 4.36 5.71
C VAL A 137 2.44 5.63 6.09
N LEU A 138 2.07 6.27 7.21
CA LEU A 138 2.74 7.48 7.70
C LEU A 138 4.18 7.20 8.15
N GLY A 139 4.46 6.06 8.76
CA GLY A 139 5.82 5.64 9.08
C GLY A 139 6.69 5.45 7.83
N THR A 140 6.18 4.75 6.81
CA THR A 140 6.88 4.60 5.53
C THR A 140 7.10 5.96 4.84
N LEU A 141 6.12 6.87 4.88
CA LEU A 141 6.27 8.24 4.35
C LEU A 141 7.30 9.07 5.11
N HIS A 142 7.35 8.93 6.43
CA HIS A 142 8.35 9.56 7.27
C HIS A 142 9.76 9.11 6.85
N TRP A 143 10.00 7.80 6.82
CA TRP A 143 11.27 7.21 6.39
C TRP A 143 11.66 7.65 4.97
N LEU A 144 10.72 7.58 4.02
CA LEU A 144 10.98 7.94 2.63
C LEU A 144 11.29 9.43 2.45
N SER A 145 10.67 10.29 3.25
CA SER A 145 10.95 11.73 3.25
C SER A 145 12.30 12.03 3.89
N ALA A 146 12.62 11.36 5.00
CA ALA A 146 13.88 11.51 5.71
C ALA A 146 15.08 11.08 4.85
N SER A 147 15.00 9.91 4.21
CA SER A 147 16.06 9.39 3.32
C SER A 147 16.31 10.25 2.07
N GLN A 148 15.34 11.10 1.68
CA GLN A 148 15.48 12.07 0.60
C GLN A 148 15.88 13.47 1.09
N GLY A 149 16.17 13.66 2.39
CA GLY A 149 16.51 14.95 2.98
C GLY A 149 15.32 15.92 3.12
N GLN A 150 14.08 15.46 2.91
CA GLN A 150 12.86 16.26 3.03
C GLN A 150 12.40 16.35 4.50
N THR A 151 13.22 16.95 5.36
CA THR A 151 13.02 16.99 6.82
C THR A 151 11.64 17.52 7.24
N ARG A 152 11.17 18.61 6.64
CA ARG A 152 9.85 19.18 6.92
C ARG A 152 8.69 18.22 6.65
N ASN A 153 8.80 17.41 5.59
CA ASN A 153 7.78 16.41 5.27
C ASN A 153 7.86 15.24 6.25
N ALA A 154 9.07 14.78 6.58
CA ALA A 154 9.29 13.74 7.57
C ALA A 154 8.67 14.11 8.94
N ASP A 155 8.91 15.32 9.43
CA ASP A 155 8.35 15.82 10.70
C ASP A 155 6.83 15.95 10.67
N ARG A 156 6.26 16.29 9.50
CA ARG A 156 4.81 16.33 9.31
C ARG A 156 4.20 14.94 9.43
N TYR A 157 4.81 13.95 8.77
CA TYR A 157 4.30 12.57 8.81
C TYR A 157 4.49 11.92 10.18
N ALA A 158 5.59 12.20 10.87
CA ALA A 158 5.81 11.74 12.25
C ALA A 158 4.71 12.26 13.20
N ARG A 159 4.49 13.58 13.23
CA ARG A 159 3.44 14.18 14.08
C ARG A 159 2.06 13.62 13.78
N TRP A 160 1.73 13.45 12.50
CA TRP A 160 0.44 12.88 12.13
C TRP A 160 0.34 11.40 12.56
N ARG A 161 1.42 10.62 12.46
CA ARG A 161 1.44 9.24 12.95
C ARG A 161 1.19 9.19 14.46
N ASP A 162 1.82 10.07 15.23
CA ASP A 162 1.61 10.18 16.68
C ASP A 162 0.15 10.49 17.03
N GLU A 163 -0.48 11.42 16.29
CA GLU A 163 -1.90 11.72 16.44
C GLU A 163 -2.76 10.47 16.20
N VAL A 164 -2.52 9.72 15.12
CA VAL A 164 -3.26 8.48 14.81
C VAL A 164 -3.04 7.41 15.88
N GLN A 165 -1.80 7.23 16.34
CA GLN A 165 -1.48 6.26 17.39
C GLN A 165 -2.14 6.63 18.73
N SER A 166 -2.25 7.92 19.05
CA SER A 166 -2.96 8.37 20.26
C SER A 166 -4.46 8.05 20.22
N LEU A 167 -5.06 7.96 19.02
CA LEU A 167 -6.46 7.56 18.84
C LEU A 167 -6.64 6.06 19.00
N LEU A 168 -5.64 5.25 18.63
CA LEU A 168 -5.65 3.79 18.79
C LEU A 168 -5.54 3.33 20.26
N GLN A 169 -5.02 4.18 21.15
CA GLN A 169 -4.83 3.87 22.58
C GLN A 169 -6.03 4.26 23.45
N LYS A 170 -7.04 4.93 22.89
CA LYS A 170 -8.26 5.36 23.57
C LYS A 170 -9.38 4.34 23.39
#